data_AF-A2D8I0-F1
#
_entry.id   AF-A2D8I0-F1
#
_cell.length_a   1.000
_cell.length_b   1.000
_cell.length_c   1.000
_cell.angle_alpha   90.00
_cell.angle_beta   90.00
_cell.angle_gamma   90.00
#
_symmetry.space_group_name_H-M   'P 1'
#
loop_
_entity.id
_entity.type
_entity.pdbx_description
1 polymer ?
#
loop_
_entity_poly.entity_id
_entity_poly.type
_entity_poly.pdbx_seq_one_letter_code
_entity_poly.pdbx_strand_id
1 'polypeptide(L)'
;MQNSIPIDKLKETILAIHNLDIATKQAMNIEEQFNKQPTTTSATDCDNFYKKIDESFQQSIEHIIESISSVGSAIAQKKSNLSAEERLPQKFEVDALLFSFYFGKPKYVGSPIPTHCGCFAYKIKKLFPNMFICFKNNTNFMLMIIHNVNETSIDAYDPYDPNPTPQLVTLTSEQWTPLPVIIPMKPSKRWEFTRTEKVLALPHIEHSHIFYPATVIYTPADAQSETRGYTLDIEGYGQQVIPEQYVIKIPPSWL
;
A
#
# COMPACT_ATOMS: atom_id res chain seq x y z
N MET A 1 3.12 -4.29 -31.23
CA MET A 1 4.34 -3.49 -31.06
C MET A 1 4.99 -3.89 -29.75
N GLN A 2 6.28 -4.25 -29.78
CA GLN A 2 7.00 -4.75 -28.59
C GLN A 2 7.18 -3.62 -27.57
N ASN A 3 6.55 -3.79 -26.40
CA ASN A 3 6.74 -2.93 -25.24
C ASN A 3 8.08 -3.27 -24.58
N SER A 4 9.19 -2.79 -25.13
CA SER A 4 10.47 -2.89 -24.44
C SER A 4 10.55 -1.79 -23.38
N ILE A 5 10.92 -2.18 -22.16
CA ILE A 5 11.57 -1.28 -21.20
C ILE A 5 12.70 -0.57 -21.96
N PRO A 6 12.97 0.73 -21.71
CA PRO A 6 14.08 1.44 -22.35
C PRO A 6 15.43 0.92 -21.81
N ILE A 7 15.74 -0.34 -22.13
CA ILE A 7 16.92 -1.10 -21.72
C ILE A 7 18.18 -0.37 -22.16
N ASP A 8 18.13 0.35 -23.28
CA ASP A 8 19.26 1.09 -23.81
C ASP A 8 19.63 2.29 -22.92
N LYS A 9 18.64 2.98 -22.34
CA LYS A 9 18.89 4.07 -21.37
C LYS A 9 19.45 3.56 -20.04
N LEU A 10 19.01 2.39 -19.59
CA LEU A 10 19.59 1.73 -18.42
C LEU A 10 21.05 1.31 -18.68
N LYS A 11 21.37 0.81 -19.88
CA LYS A 11 22.75 0.48 -20.27
C LYS A 11 23.65 1.72 -20.32
N GLU A 12 23.16 2.83 -20.88
CA GLU A 12 23.86 4.12 -20.89
C GLU A 12 24.17 4.60 -19.46
N THR A 13 23.19 4.48 -18.56
CA THR A 13 23.35 4.86 -17.15
C THR A 13 24.40 3.99 -16.43
N ILE A 14 24.35 2.67 -16.65
CA ILE A 14 25.34 1.74 -16.08
C ILE A 14 26.75 2.08 -16.57
N LEU A 15 26.89 2.40 -17.87
CA LEU A 15 28.17 2.76 -18.46
C LEU A 15 28.71 4.08 -17.88
N ALA A 16 27.86 5.09 -17.70
CA ALA A 16 28.25 6.37 -17.11
C ALA A 16 28.75 6.21 -15.66
N ILE A 17 28.02 5.46 -14.83
CA ILE A 17 28.43 5.15 -13.45
C ILE A 17 29.75 4.38 -13.42
N HIS A 18 29.93 3.42 -14.34
CA HIS A 18 31.18 2.67 -14.45
C HIS A 18 32.38 3.55 -14.80
N ASN A 19 32.19 4.50 -15.73
CA ASN A 19 33.25 5.45 -16.10
C ASN A 19 33.61 6.41 -14.95
N LEU A 20 32.64 6.83 -14.15
CA LEU A 20 32.87 7.62 -12.95
C LEU A 20 33.70 6.84 -11.91
N ASP A 21 33.39 5.57 -11.68
CA ASP A 21 34.16 4.70 -10.79
C ASP A 21 35.62 4.54 -11.26
N ILE A 22 35.84 4.36 -12.56
CA ILE A 22 37.18 4.33 -13.16
C ILE A 22 37.92 5.66 -12.93
N ALA A 23 37.27 6.80 -13.23
CA ALA A 23 37.89 8.12 -13.07
C ALA A 23 38.27 8.41 -11.60
N THR A 24 37.41 8.02 -10.66
CA THR A 24 37.65 8.17 -9.22
C THR A 24 38.85 7.35 -8.76
N LYS A 25 38.94 6.08 -9.20
CA LYS A 25 40.10 5.21 -8.89
C LYS A 25 41.41 5.73 -9.49
N GLN A 26 41.36 6.29 -10.69
CA GLN A 26 42.53 6.91 -11.33
C GLN A 26 43.00 8.14 -10.56
N ALA A 27 42.08 9.01 -10.13
CA ALA A 27 42.41 10.19 -9.34
C ALA A 27 43.04 9.81 -7.98
N MET A 28 42.52 8.79 -7.29
CA MET A 28 43.11 8.30 -6.04
C MET A 28 44.58 7.87 -6.21
N ASN A 29 44.92 7.19 -7.30
CA ASN A 29 46.29 6.78 -7.58
C ASN A 29 47.22 7.98 -7.85
N ILE A 30 46.73 8.98 -8.60
CA ILE A 30 47.49 10.20 -8.90
C ILE A 30 47.69 11.03 -7.62
N GLU A 31 46.67 11.13 -6.77
CA GLU A 31 46.76 11.83 -5.48
C GLU A 31 47.75 11.12 -4.54
N GLU A 32 47.78 9.79 -4.53
CA GLU A 32 48.78 9.02 -3.78
C GLU A 32 50.21 9.27 -4.30
N GLN A 33 50.39 9.38 -5.62
CA GLN A 33 51.68 9.73 -6.22
C GLN A 33 52.10 11.17 -5.90
N PHE A 34 51.16 12.12 -5.98
CA PHE A 34 51.38 13.51 -5.61
C PHE A 34 51.83 13.64 -4.14
N ASN A 35 51.15 12.96 -3.22
CA ASN A 35 51.49 12.99 -1.79
C ASN A 35 52.88 12.40 -1.49
N LYS A 36 53.37 11.48 -2.33
CA LYS A 36 54.72 10.92 -2.21
C LYS A 36 55.79 11.86 -2.79
N GLN A 37 55.51 12.52 -3.92
CA GLN A 37 56.42 13.42 -4.61
C GLN A 37 55.67 14.58 -5.29
N PRO A 38 55.44 15.69 -4.57
CA PRO A 38 54.67 16.81 -5.11
C PRO A 38 55.50 17.59 -6.12
N THR A 39 54.97 17.70 -7.34
CA THR A 39 55.55 18.49 -8.45
C THR A 39 54.46 19.36 -9.07
N THR A 40 54.85 20.40 -9.79
CA THR A 40 53.90 21.28 -10.49
C THR A 40 53.10 20.53 -11.55
N THR A 41 53.71 19.52 -12.20
CA THR A 41 53.04 18.63 -13.15
C THR A 41 52.00 17.77 -12.45
N SER A 42 52.37 17.11 -11.34
CA SER A 42 51.43 16.25 -10.60
C SER A 42 50.29 17.03 -9.94
N ALA A 43 50.49 18.29 -9.54
CA ALA A 43 49.41 19.18 -9.11
C ALA A 43 48.41 19.48 -10.25
N THR A 44 48.93 19.76 -11.45
CA THR A 44 48.11 20.02 -12.64
C THR A 44 47.31 18.78 -13.06
N ASP A 45 47.92 17.59 -12.92
CA ASP A 45 47.25 16.32 -13.19
C ASP A 45 46.11 16.04 -12.20
N CYS A 46 46.31 16.33 -10.90
CA CYS A 46 45.24 16.27 -9.90
C CYS A 46 44.06 17.18 -10.28
N ASP A 47 44.32 18.46 -10.60
CA ASP A 47 43.28 19.42 -10.97
C ASP A 47 42.48 18.97 -12.22
N ASN A 48 43.18 18.46 -13.23
CA ASN A 48 42.54 17.93 -14.44
C ASN A 48 41.65 16.71 -14.14
N PHE A 49 42.08 15.83 -13.23
CA PHE A 49 41.30 14.66 -12.84
C PHE A 49 40.10 15.00 -11.96
N TYR A 50 40.22 15.98 -11.05
CA TYR A 50 39.05 16.47 -10.29
C TYR A 50 38.00 17.07 -11.23
N LYS A 51 38.42 17.84 -12.24
CA LYS A 51 37.51 18.36 -13.27
C LYS A 51 36.83 17.22 -14.04
N LYS A 52 37.58 16.18 -14.42
CA LYS A 52 37.04 15.01 -15.12
C LYS A 52 36.06 14.19 -14.27
N ILE A 53 36.29 14.10 -12.96
CA ILE A 53 35.35 13.47 -12.02
C ILE A 53 34.06 14.27 -11.95
N ASP A 54 34.15 15.59 -11.82
CA ASP A 54 32.96 16.46 -11.78
C ASP A 54 32.14 16.34 -13.07
N GLU A 55 32.78 16.42 -14.23
CA GLU A 55 32.12 16.21 -15.54
C GLU A 55 31.46 14.82 -15.64
N SER A 56 32.15 13.76 -15.22
CA SER A 56 31.62 12.39 -15.24
C SER A 56 30.46 12.19 -14.25
N PHE A 57 30.50 12.90 -13.11
CA PHE A 57 29.44 12.88 -12.11
C PHE A 57 28.18 13.56 -12.63
N GLN A 58 28.30 14.76 -13.21
CA GLN A 58 27.17 15.47 -13.82
C GLN A 58 26.51 14.64 -14.92
N GLN A 59 27.32 14.04 -15.81
CA GLN A 59 26.83 13.16 -16.86
C GLN A 59 26.08 11.94 -16.30
N SER A 60 26.58 11.35 -15.21
CA SER A 60 25.90 10.22 -14.55
C SER A 60 24.54 10.62 -13.98
N ILE A 61 24.43 11.80 -13.37
CA ILE A 61 23.18 12.34 -12.85
C ILE A 61 22.17 12.60 -13.98
N GLU A 62 22.61 13.19 -15.09
CA GLU A 62 21.75 13.41 -16.26
C GLU A 62 21.18 12.09 -16.79
N HIS A 63 22.01 11.06 -16.97
CA HIS A 63 21.56 9.74 -17.43
C HIS A 63 20.59 9.06 -16.44
N ILE A 64 20.77 9.24 -15.14
CA ILE A 64 19.82 8.75 -14.12
C ILE A 64 18.47 9.46 -14.28
N ILE A 65 18.47 10.79 -14.42
CA ILE A 65 17.23 11.58 -14.60
C ILE A 65 16.51 11.17 -15.89
N GLU A 66 17.24 10.98 -16.99
CA GLU A 66 16.69 10.50 -18.25
C GLU A 66 16.08 9.10 -18.12
N SER A 67 16.75 8.18 -17.42
CA SER A 67 16.26 6.83 -17.18
C SER A 67 14.99 6.83 -16.33
N ILE A 68 14.95 7.62 -15.25
CA ILE A 68 13.75 7.80 -14.42
C ILE A 68 12.59 8.33 -15.26
N SER A 69 12.85 9.36 -16.08
CA SER A 69 11.84 9.97 -16.95
C SER A 69 11.33 8.99 -18.00
N SER A 70 12.21 8.18 -18.57
CA SER A 70 11.89 7.17 -19.58
C SER A 70 11.04 6.03 -18.99
N VAL A 71 11.41 5.54 -17.80
CA VAL A 71 10.61 4.55 -17.05
C VAL A 71 9.26 5.13 -16.65
N GLY A 72 9.23 6.37 -16.15
CA GLY A 72 8.00 7.08 -15.80
C GLY A 72 7.06 7.23 -17.00
N SER A 73 7.61 7.56 -18.18
CA SER A 73 6.86 7.66 -19.43
C SER A 73 6.35 6.30 -19.91
N ALA A 74 7.15 5.23 -19.81
CA ALA A 74 6.72 3.88 -20.14
C ALA A 74 5.59 3.38 -19.21
N ILE A 75 5.66 3.71 -17.91
CA ILE A 75 4.59 3.44 -16.94
C ILE A 75 3.33 4.25 -17.29
N ALA A 76 3.47 5.53 -17.63
CA ALA A 76 2.35 6.39 -18.02
C ALA A 76 1.68 5.91 -19.32
N GLN A 77 2.46 5.53 -20.34
CA GLN A 77 1.94 4.95 -21.58
C GLN A 77 1.26 3.60 -21.36
N LYS A 78 1.81 2.76 -20.47
CA LYS A 78 1.15 1.50 -20.08
C LYS A 78 -0.17 1.78 -19.36
N LYS A 79 -0.25 2.85 -18.57
CA LYS A 79 -1.49 3.31 -17.93
C LYS A 79 -2.50 3.92 -18.92
N SER A 80 -2.06 4.55 -20.02
CA SER A 80 -2.94 5.19 -21.00
C SER A 80 -3.45 4.24 -22.10
N ASN A 81 -2.69 3.19 -22.42
CA ASN A 81 -3.06 2.19 -23.43
C ASN A 81 -3.93 1.05 -22.88
N LEU A 82 -4.18 1.05 -21.58
CA LEU A 82 -5.21 0.24 -20.95
C LEU A 82 -6.38 1.19 -20.73
N SER A 83 -7.54 0.93 -21.34
CA SER A 83 -8.78 1.55 -20.87
C SER A 83 -8.82 1.38 -19.36
N ALA A 84 -9.11 2.46 -18.64
CA ALA A 84 -9.20 2.43 -17.18
C ALA A 84 -10.30 1.49 -16.66
N GLU A 85 -11.11 0.95 -17.57
CA GLU A 85 -12.07 -0.13 -17.37
C GLU A 85 -11.45 -1.45 -17.90
N GLU A 86 -11.49 -2.51 -17.07
CA GLU A 86 -11.35 -3.93 -17.43
C GLU A 86 -9.98 -4.66 -17.35
N ARG A 87 -8.95 -4.18 -16.64
CA ARG A 87 -7.85 -5.10 -16.25
C ARG A 87 -7.95 -5.51 -14.79
N LEU A 88 -8.06 -6.81 -14.56
CA LEU A 88 -7.90 -7.38 -13.23
C LEU A 88 -6.49 -7.07 -12.68
N PRO A 89 -6.39 -6.79 -11.37
CA PRO A 89 -5.11 -6.49 -10.76
C PRO A 89 -4.21 -7.74 -10.79
N GLN A 90 -2.92 -7.52 -11.07
CA GLN A 90 -1.93 -8.58 -10.98
C GLN A 90 -1.61 -8.89 -9.51
N LYS A 91 -1.08 -10.10 -9.24
CA LYS A 91 -0.78 -10.55 -7.87
C LYS A 91 0.03 -9.55 -7.05
N PHE A 92 1.06 -8.93 -7.64
CA PHE A 92 1.87 -7.92 -6.93
C PHE A 92 1.08 -6.65 -6.57
N GLU A 93 0.08 -6.27 -7.37
CA GLU A 93 -0.81 -5.12 -7.08
C GLU A 93 -1.73 -5.46 -5.91
N VAL A 94 -2.25 -6.69 -5.87
CA VAL A 94 -3.07 -7.22 -4.76
C VAL A 94 -2.24 -7.31 -3.48
N ASP A 95 -1.01 -7.82 -3.55
CA ASP A 95 -0.12 -7.94 -2.40
C ASP A 95 0.25 -6.56 -1.84
N ALA A 96 0.43 -5.54 -2.70
CA ALA A 96 0.65 -4.17 -2.26
C ALA A 96 -0.59 -3.57 -1.56
N LEU A 97 -1.81 -3.88 -2.02
CA LEU A 97 -3.05 -3.48 -1.35
C LEU A 97 -3.18 -4.15 0.02
N LEU A 98 -2.93 -5.46 0.12
CA LEU A 98 -2.95 -6.20 1.38
C LEU A 98 -1.89 -5.67 2.36
N PHE A 99 -0.67 -5.39 1.86
CA PHE A 99 0.38 -4.80 2.68
C PHE A 99 -0.05 -3.45 3.25
N SER A 100 -0.60 -2.57 2.42
CA SER A 100 -1.13 -1.28 2.86
C SER A 100 -2.31 -1.43 3.82
N PHE A 101 -3.14 -2.47 3.66
CA PHE A 101 -4.27 -2.73 4.54
C PHE A 101 -3.81 -3.14 5.94
N TYR A 102 -2.89 -4.13 6.05
CA TYR A 102 -2.43 -4.65 7.34
C TYR A 102 -1.43 -3.75 8.05
N PHE A 103 -0.49 -3.16 7.31
CA PHE A 103 0.65 -2.44 7.86
C PHE A 103 0.59 -0.93 7.63
N GLY A 104 -0.37 -0.45 6.83
CA GLY A 104 -0.58 0.97 6.62
C GLY A 104 -1.12 1.66 7.87
N LYS A 105 -0.87 2.96 7.98
CA LYS A 105 -1.48 3.77 9.05
C LYS A 105 -2.95 4.05 8.69
N PRO A 106 -3.91 3.81 9.60
CA PRO A 106 -5.29 4.22 9.39
C PRO A 106 -5.39 5.72 9.11
N LYS A 107 -6.36 6.09 8.28
CA LYS A 107 -6.65 7.49 7.99
C LYS A 107 -7.40 8.12 9.15
N TYR A 108 -6.70 8.94 9.94
CA TYR A 108 -7.30 9.71 11.02
C TYR A 108 -7.85 11.05 10.53
N VAL A 109 -9.09 11.39 10.90
CA VAL A 109 -9.73 12.65 10.49
C VAL A 109 -10.35 13.38 11.67
N GLY A 110 -10.22 14.71 11.68
CA GLY A 110 -10.86 15.60 12.65
C GLY A 110 -12.34 15.82 12.37
N SER A 111 -13.03 16.56 13.25
CA SER A 111 -14.44 16.94 13.03
C SER A 111 -14.61 18.01 11.94
N PRO A 112 -15.77 18.10 11.26
CA PRO A 112 -16.97 17.25 11.37
C PRO A 112 -16.80 15.91 10.62
N ILE A 113 -17.68 14.94 10.92
CA ILE A 113 -17.30 13.52 10.80
C ILE A 113 -17.52 12.97 9.40
N PRO A 114 -16.48 12.36 8.80
CA PRO A 114 -16.47 12.02 7.39
C PRO A 114 -17.14 10.67 7.11
N THR A 115 -17.41 10.44 5.83
CA THR A 115 -17.98 9.18 5.34
C THR A 115 -17.12 7.96 5.70
N HIS A 116 -17.73 6.79 5.92
CA HIS A 116 -17.02 5.52 6.27
C HIS A 116 -16.30 5.52 7.63
N CYS A 117 -16.85 6.24 8.61
CA CYS A 117 -16.22 6.40 9.91
C CYS A 117 -16.75 5.42 10.97
N GLY A 118 -15.84 4.67 11.60
CA GLY A 118 -16.11 3.81 12.76
C GLY A 118 -17.32 2.90 12.60
N CYS A 119 -18.16 2.81 13.64
CA CYS A 119 -19.34 1.94 13.66
C CYS A 119 -20.45 2.33 12.66
N PHE A 120 -20.33 3.48 11.98
CA PHE A 120 -21.29 3.98 10.98
C PHE A 120 -20.90 3.63 9.54
N ALA A 121 -19.75 3.01 9.31
CA ALA A 121 -19.28 2.68 7.96
C ALA A 121 -20.34 1.94 7.14
N TYR A 122 -21.07 1.00 7.75
CA TYR A 122 -22.11 0.21 7.09
C TYR A 122 -23.29 1.02 6.51
N LYS A 123 -23.53 2.26 7.01
CA LYS A 123 -24.65 3.09 6.54
C LYS A 123 -24.34 3.82 5.24
N ILE A 124 -23.05 3.95 4.88
CA ILE A 124 -22.62 4.77 3.76
C ILE A 124 -22.16 3.84 2.64
N LYS A 125 -22.94 3.78 1.56
CA LYS A 125 -22.64 2.95 0.38
C LYS A 125 -21.94 3.72 -0.74
N LYS A 126 -21.13 4.74 -0.41
CA LYS A 126 -20.28 5.41 -1.41
C LYS A 126 -19.04 4.56 -1.65
N LEU A 127 -19.10 3.71 -2.66
CA LEU A 127 -18.05 2.74 -2.96
C LEU A 127 -17.08 3.27 -4.01
N PHE A 128 -15.87 2.72 -4.00
CA PHE A 128 -14.86 2.97 -5.01
C PHE A 128 -13.99 1.71 -5.19
N PRO A 129 -13.39 1.53 -6.38
CA PRO A 129 -12.46 0.42 -6.62
C PRO A 129 -11.31 0.37 -5.60
N ASN A 130 -10.80 -0.83 -5.36
CA ASN A 130 -9.76 -1.17 -4.39
C ASN A 130 -10.14 -0.99 -2.91
N MET A 131 -11.42 -0.75 -2.60
CA MET A 131 -11.91 -0.72 -1.24
C MET A 131 -12.08 -2.15 -0.70
N PHE A 132 -11.70 -2.37 0.57
CA PHE A 132 -11.93 -3.63 1.26
C PHE A 132 -13.36 -3.70 1.81
N ILE A 133 -13.98 -4.87 1.66
CA ILE A 133 -15.32 -5.19 2.16
C ILE A 133 -15.28 -6.53 2.90
N CYS A 134 -16.29 -6.73 3.74
CA CYS A 134 -16.63 -8.05 4.24
C CYS A 134 -17.79 -8.60 3.41
N PHE A 135 -17.61 -9.80 2.87
CA PHE A 135 -18.61 -10.56 2.13
C PHE A 135 -19.13 -11.71 2.99
N LYS A 136 -20.46 -11.91 3.01
CA LYS A 136 -21.10 -13.07 3.65
C LYS A 136 -21.27 -14.19 2.64
N ASN A 137 -20.51 -15.27 2.80
CA ASN A 137 -20.67 -16.50 2.05
C ASN A 137 -21.29 -17.58 2.93
N ASN A 138 -22.61 -17.78 2.89
CA ASN A 138 -23.37 -18.82 3.61
C ASN A 138 -22.96 -19.03 5.09
N THR A 139 -21.84 -19.70 5.34
CA THR A 139 -21.26 -20.02 6.66
C THR A 139 -20.17 -19.06 7.12
N ASN A 140 -19.52 -18.31 6.23
CA ASN A 140 -18.29 -17.55 6.50
C ASN A 140 -18.43 -16.07 6.14
N PHE A 141 -17.60 -15.25 6.80
CA PHE A 141 -17.45 -13.83 6.51
C PHE A 141 -16.03 -13.58 6.01
N MET A 142 -15.87 -13.16 4.76
CA MET A 142 -14.57 -13.10 4.09
C MET A 142 -14.19 -11.68 3.69
N LEU A 143 -12.91 -11.37 3.77
CA LEU A 143 -12.33 -10.14 3.23
C LEU A 143 -12.30 -10.21 1.70
N MET A 144 -12.86 -9.21 1.03
CA MET A 144 -12.79 -9.07 -0.43
C MET A 144 -12.38 -7.65 -0.83
N ILE A 145 -11.93 -7.48 -2.07
CA ILE A 145 -11.60 -6.18 -2.65
C ILE A 145 -12.58 -5.86 -3.78
N ILE A 146 -13.14 -4.65 -3.77
CA ILE A 146 -13.97 -4.14 -4.86
C ILE A 146 -13.11 -3.92 -6.10
N HIS A 147 -13.46 -4.58 -7.21
CA HIS A 147 -12.90 -4.30 -8.52
C HIS A 147 -13.68 -3.19 -9.23
N ASN A 148 -15.01 -3.33 -9.30
CA ASN A 148 -15.88 -2.41 -10.01
C ASN A 148 -17.17 -2.13 -9.22
N VAL A 149 -17.75 -0.95 -9.43
CA VAL A 149 -19.00 -0.52 -8.80
C VAL A 149 -20.02 -0.25 -9.91
N ASN A 150 -21.06 -1.07 -9.97
CA ASN A 150 -22.18 -0.92 -10.89
C ASN A 150 -23.34 -0.18 -10.19
N GLU A 151 -24.40 0.14 -10.93
CA GLU A 151 -25.56 0.88 -10.38
C GLU A 151 -26.23 0.17 -9.19
N THR A 152 -26.30 -1.17 -9.24
CA THR A 152 -27.03 -1.99 -8.26
C THR A 152 -26.19 -3.08 -7.59
N SER A 153 -24.97 -3.30 -8.07
CA SER A 153 -24.07 -4.36 -7.62
C SER A 153 -22.62 -3.89 -7.59
N ILE A 154 -21.76 -4.70 -7.00
CA ILE A 154 -20.31 -4.55 -7.09
C ILE A 154 -19.69 -5.84 -7.62
N ASP A 155 -18.61 -5.72 -8.37
CA ASP A 155 -17.76 -6.85 -8.70
C ASP A 155 -16.58 -6.83 -7.74
N ALA A 156 -16.37 -7.92 -7.02
CA ALA A 156 -15.31 -8.06 -6.03
C ALA A 156 -14.54 -9.36 -6.23
N TYR A 157 -13.32 -9.43 -5.71
CA TYR A 157 -12.51 -10.65 -5.74
C TYR A 157 -11.89 -10.95 -4.38
N ASP A 158 -11.57 -12.22 -4.17
CA ASP A 158 -10.79 -12.69 -3.02
C ASP A 158 -9.30 -12.36 -3.24
N PRO A 159 -8.68 -11.52 -2.40
CA PRO A 159 -7.27 -11.18 -2.54
C PRO A 159 -6.32 -12.35 -2.22
N TYR A 160 -6.83 -13.44 -1.68
CA TYR A 160 -6.10 -14.68 -1.36
C TYR A 160 -6.38 -15.80 -2.36
N ASP A 161 -7.10 -15.53 -3.45
CA ASP A 161 -7.31 -16.48 -4.54
C ASP A 161 -5.94 -17.02 -5.02
N PRO A 162 -5.71 -18.34 -5.03
CA PRO A 162 -4.45 -18.92 -5.49
C PRO A 162 -4.22 -18.74 -7.00
N ASN A 163 -5.27 -18.39 -7.76
CA ASN A 163 -5.16 -18.19 -9.20
C ASN A 163 -4.38 -16.90 -9.54
N PRO A 164 -3.53 -16.92 -10.58
CA PRO A 164 -2.80 -15.73 -11.03
C PRO A 164 -3.70 -14.58 -11.49
N THR A 165 -4.93 -14.92 -11.92
CA THR A 165 -5.98 -13.98 -12.28
C THR A 165 -7.15 -14.22 -11.33
N PRO A 166 -7.49 -13.25 -10.46
CA PRO A 166 -8.51 -13.46 -9.45
C PRO A 166 -9.90 -13.60 -10.08
N GLN A 167 -10.71 -14.51 -9.55
CA GLN A 167 -12.09 -14.66 -10.00
C GLN A 167 -12.98 -13.52 -9.45
N LEU A 168 -13.73 -12.86 -10.34
CA LEU A 168 -14.73 -11.87 -9.94
C LEU A 168 -16.03 -12.54 -9.49
N VAL A 169 -16.61 -11.98 -8.45
CA VAL A 169 -17.94 -12.31 -7.95
C VAL A 169 -18.77 -11.03 -7.93
N THR A 170 -19.92 -11.06 -8.59
CA THR A 170 -20.89 -9.96 -8.55
C THR A 170 -21.76 -10.07 -7.30
N LEU A 171 -21.77 -9.03 -6.48
CA LEU A 171 -22.43 -8.97 -5.19
C LEU A 171 -23.52 -7.90 -5.16
N THR A 172 -24.68 -8.27 -4.65
CA THR A 172 -25.76 -7.33 -4.32
C THR A 172 -25.50 -6.66 -2.98
N SER A 173 -26.20 -5.56 -2.70
CA SER A 173 -25.99 -4.73 -1.51
C SER A 173 -26.31 -5.41 -0.16
N GLU A 174 -26.85 -6.63 -0.18
CA GLU A 174 -27.17 -7.45 0.99
C GLU A 174 -26.08 -8.49 1.28
N GLN A 175 -25.15 -8.72 0.37
CA GLN A 175 -24.12 -9.76 0.49
C GLN A 175 -22.81 -9.23 1.06
N TRP A 176 -22.66 -7.92 1.19
CA TRP A 176 -21.45 -7.29 1.69
C TRP A 176 -21.72 -6.11 2.62
N THR A 177 -20.72 -5.75 3.42
CA THR A 177 -20.66 -4.51 4.21
C THR A 177 -19.26 -3.90 4.12
N PRO A 178 -19.13 -2.57 4.02
CA PRO A 178 -17.82 -1.93 3.93
C PRO A 178 -17.10 -1.96 5.28
N LEU A 179 -15.76 -1.98 5.21
CA LEU A 179 -14.91 -1.72 6.38
C LEU A 179 -14.82 -0.22 6.66
N PRO A 180 -14.59 0.21 7.91
CA PRO A 180 -14.24 1.58 8.22
C PRO A 180 -12.92 1.97 7.55
N VAL A 181 -12.97 3.00 6.69
CA VAL A 181 -11.76 3.56 6.03
C VAL A 181 -11.24 4.78 6.78
N ILE A 182 -12.08 5.37 7.64
CA ILE A 182 -11.72 6.56 8.41
C ILE A 182 -11.93 6.30 9.90
N ILE A 183 -10.89 6.64 10.66
CA ILE A 183 -10.89 6.55 12.11
C ILE A 183 -10.94 7.96 12.70
N PRO A 184 -11.79 8.26 13.70
CA PRO A 184 -11.79 9.56 14.35
C PRO A 184 -10.42 9.90 14.95
N MET A 185 -9.94 11.14 14.81
CA MET A 185 -8.65 11.54 15.40
C MET A 185 -8.59 11.27 16.92
N LYS A 186 -9.72 11.50 17.62
CA LYS A 186 -9.88 11.18 19.05
C LYS A 186 -11.01 10.16 19.23
N PRO A 187 -10.84 9.13 20.10
CA PRO A 187 -11.91 8.23 20.48
C PRO A 187 -13.16 8.98 20.94
N SER A 188 -14.32 8.46 20.58
CA SER A 188 -15.60 9.09 20.87
C SER A 188 -16.73 8.06 20.81
N LYS A 189 -17.44 7.92 21.93
CA LYS A 189 -18.58 7.00 22.09
C LYS A 189 -19.67 7.15 21.02
N ARG A 190 -19.76 8.32 20.37
CA ARG A 190 -20.72 8.55 19.28
C ARG A 190 -20.41 7.70 18.04
N TRP A 191 -19.16 7.32 17.80
CA TRP A 191 -18.70 6.63 16.57
C TRP A 191 -18.14 5.25 16.84
N GLU A 192 -18.34 4.78 18.06
CA GLU A 192 -17.86 3.51 18.54
C GLU A 192 -19.03 2.52 18.67
N PHE A 193 -18.71 1.25 18.55
CA PHE A 193 -19.63 0.21 18.99
C PHE A 193 -19.81 0.29 20.51
N THR A 194 -21.01 -0.04 20.98
CA THR A 194 -21.32 -0.06 22.40
C THR A 194 -20.78 -1.33 23.07
N ARG A 195 -20.54 -1.28 24.39
CA ARG A 195 -20.16 -2.50 25.13
C ARG A 195 -21.25 -3.54 25.01
N THR A 196 -20.86 -4.82 25.01
CA THR A 196 -21.72 -6.00 24.78
C THR A 196 -22.30 -6.13 23.38
N GLU A 197 -22.03 -5.17 22.48
CA GLU A 197 -22.51 -5.23 21.11
C GLU A 197 -21.83 -6.38 20.35
N LYS A 198 -22.62 -7.09 19.54
CA LYS A 198 -22.13 -8.12 18.62
C LYS A 198 -21.64 -7.47 17.33
N VAL A 199 -20.41 -7.82 16.96
CA VAL A 199 -19.69 -7.29 15.79
C VAL A 199 -19.00 -8.43 15.04
N LEU A 200 -18.50 -8.14 13.86
CA LEU A 200 -17.53 -8.99 13.16
C LEU A 200 -16.15 -8.37 13.29
N ALA A 201 -15.15 -9.18 13.60
CA ALA A 201 -13.77 -8.76 13.77
C ALA A 201 -12.85 -9.55 12.85
N LEU A 202 -11.91 -8.88 12.21
CA LEU A 202 -10.79 -9.50 11.51
C LEU A 202 -9.60 -9.56 12.47
N PRO A 203 -9.26 -10.74 13.03
CA PRO A 203 -8.13 -10.87 13.94
C PRO A 203 -6.84 -10.54 13.20
N HIS A 204 -5.91 -9.84 13.83
CA HIS A 204 -4.62 -9.53 13.22
C HIS A 204 -3.64 -10.73 13.22
N ILE A 205 -4.09 -11.91 13.65
CA ILE A 205 -3.28 -13.13 13.61
C ILE A 205 -3.06 -13.53 12.15
N GLU A 206 -1.79 -13.67 11.75
CA GLU A 206 -1.36 -14.31 10.49
C GLU A 206 -2.00 -13.80 9.19
N HIS A 207 -2.30 -12.49 9.08
CA HIS A 207 -2.98 -11.94 7.90
C HIS A 207 -4.32 -12.64 7.61
N SER A 208 -5.07 -12.97 8.66
CA SER A 208 -6.39 -13.58 8.54
C SER A 208 -7.27 -12.80 7.57
N HIS A 209 -7.97 -13.53 6.72
CA HIS A 209 -8.92 -13.01 5.74
C HIS A 209 -10.38 -13.36 6.09
N ILE A 210 -10.59 -13.92 7.28
CA ILE A 210 -11.89 -14.37 7.77
C ILE A 210 -12.28 -13.52 8.98
N PHE A 211 -13.49 -12.97 8.92
CA PHE A 211 -14.09 -12.27 10.05
C PHE A 211 -14.80 -13.26 10.95
N TYR A 212 -14.64 -13.07 12.26
CA TYR A 212 -15.26 -13.89 13.29
C TYR A 212 -16.26 -13.05 14.09
N PRO A 213 -17.40 -13.66 14.51
CA PRO A 213 -18.28 -13.04 15.49
C PRO A 213 -17.52 -12.72 16.77
N ALA A 214 -17.77 -11.52 17.30
CA ALA A 214 -17.12 -11.05 18.52
C ALA A 214 -18.06 -10.17 19.35
N THR A 215 -17.72 -10.02 20.63
CA THR A 215 -18.45 -9.18 21.58
C THR A 215 -17.56 -8.05 22.07
N VAL A 216 -18.04 -6.82 22.04
CA VAL A 216 -17.28 -5.64 22.53
C VAL A 216 -17.19 -5.67 24.05
N ILE A 217 -15.97 -5.77 24.59
CA ILE A 217 -15.70 -5.70 26.04
C ILE A 217 -15.33 -4.27 26.44
N TYR A 218 -14.37 -3.67 25.73
CA TYR A 218 -13.96 -2.28 25.90
C TYR A 218 -13.91 -1.54 24.56
N THR A 219 -14.32 -0.28 24.59
CA THR A 219 -14.27 0.64 23.44
C THR A 219 -12.92 1.36 23.41
N PRO A 220 -12.48 1.92 22.27
CA PRO A 220 -11.25 2.71 22.19
C PRO A 220 -11.22 3.88 23.18
N ALA A 221 -12.36 4.49 23.49
CA ALA A 221 -12.46 5.55 24.49
C ALA A 221 -12.30 5.06 25.94
N ASP A 222 -12.58 3.79 26.19
CA ASP A 222 -12.48 3.17 27.51
C ASP A 222 -11.19 2.32 27.67
N ALA A 223 -10.47 2.05 26.58
CA ALA A 223 -9.36 1.10 26.55
C ALA A 223 -8.15 1.59 27.36
N GLN A 224 -7.55 0.67 28.12
CA GLN A 224 -6.33 0.91 28.90
C GLN A 224 -5.05 0.42 28.20
N SER A 225 -5.14 -0.04 26.96
CA SER A 225 -4.00 -0.58 26.20
C SER A 225 -3.18 0.52 25.54
N GLU A 226 -1.89 0.25 25.37
CA GLU A 226 -0.99 1.10 24.56
C GLU A 226 -1.43 1.16 23.08
N THR A 227 -2.02 0.07 22.59
CA THR A 227 -2.56 -0.02 21.23
C THR A 227 -4.01 0.46 21.20
N ARG A 228 -4.30 1.44 20.34
CA ARG A 228 -5.66 1.93 20.11
C ARG A 228 -6.51 0.89 19.36
N GLY A 229 -7.65 0.50 19.93
CA GLY A 229 -8.58 -0.45 19.33
C GLY A 229 -9.73 -0.84 20.27
N TYR A 230 -10.57 -1.77 19.83
CA TYR A 230 -11.58 -2.41 20.67
C TYR A 230 -10.97 -3.62 21.37
N THR A 231 -11.23 -3.78 22.66
CA THR A 231 -11.04 -5.10 23.30
C THR A 231 -12.29 -5.93 23.02
N LEU A 232 -12.11 -7.02 22.28
CA LEU A 232 -13.17 -7.91 21.84
C LEU A 232 -12.97 -9.30 22.42
N ASP A 233 -14.06 -9.97 22.79
CA ASP A 233 -14.09 -11.41 23.02
C ASP A 233 -14.53 -12.09 21.71
N ILE A 234 -13.57 -12.75 21.04
CA ILE A 234 -13.73 -13.33 19.71
C ILE A 234 -13.98 -14.84 19.85
N GLU A 235 -15.03 -15.34 19.21
CA GLU A 235 -15.37 -16.76 19.24
C GLU A 235 -14.20 -17.62 18.75
N GLY A 236 -13.72 -18.54 19.59
CA GLY A 236 -12.58 -19.42 19.30
C GLY A 236 -11.18 -18.83 19.54
N TYR A 237 -11.07 -17.53 19.80
CA TYR A 237 -9.78 -16.82 19.96
C TYR A 237 -9.64 -16.07 21.29
N GLY A 238 -10.72 -15.94 22.06
CA GLY A 238 -10.73 -15.26 23.36
C GLY A 238 -10.58 -13.73 23.22
N GLN A 239 -10.09 -13.09 24.29
CA GLN A 239 -9.99 -11.63 24.35
C GLN A 239 -8.77 -11.08 23.60
N GLN A 240 -9.00 -10.15 22.67
CA GLN A 240 -7.95 -9.48 21.88
C GLN A 240 -8.25 -8.00 21.67
N VAL A 241 -7.20 -7.19 21.49
CA VAL A 241 -7.34 -5.79 21.06
C VAL A 241 -7.29 -5.73 19.54
N ILE A 242 -8.41 -5.37 18.91
CA ILE A 242 -8.55 -5.27 17.46
C ILE A 242 -8.64 -3.79 17.04
N PRO A 243 -7.76 -3.31 16.14
CA PRO A 243 -7.87 -1.97 15.57
C PRO A 243 -9.25 -1.67 14.98
N GLU A 244 -9.71 -0.42 15.14
CA GLU A 244 -11.06 0.01 14.73
C GLU A 244 -11.37 -0.29 13.25
N GLN A 245 -10.37 -0.24 12.36
CA GLN A 245 -10.55 -0.49 10.92
C GLN A 245 -10.88 -1.95 10.56
N TYR A 246 -10.69 -2.87 11.50
CA TYR A 246 -10.93 -4.30 11.34
C TYR A 246 -12.19 -4.79 12.06
N VAL A 247 -12.97 -3.86 12.63
CA VAL A 247 -14.22 -4.16 13.34
C VAL A 247 -15.38 -3.58 12.57
N ILE A 248 -16.35 -4.43 12.21
CA ILE A 248 -17.48 -4.03 11.38
C ILE A 248 -18.80 -4.39 12.07
N LYS A 249 -19.86 -3.64 11.72
CA LYS A 249 -21.21 -3.92 12.18
C LYS A 249 -21.72 -5.18 11.48
N ILE A 250 -22.37 -6.09 12.20
CA ILE A 250 -23.18 -7.15 11.58
C ILE A 250 -24.44 -6.48 10.97
N PRO A 251 -24.62 -6.50 9.63
CA PRO A 251 -25.84 -6.02 9.01
C PRO A 251 -27.06 -6.75 9.57
N PRO A 252 -28.19 -6.06 9.80
CA PRO A 252 -29.40 -6.72 10.31
C PRO A 252 -29.91 -7.86 9.44
N SER A 253 -29.69 -7.81 8.13
CA SER A 253 -30.05 -8.87 7.18
C SER A 253 -29.19 -10.14 7.30
N TRP A 254 -28.13 -10.10 8.12
CA TRP A 254 -27.22 -11.24 8.31
C TRP A 254 -27.50 -12.06 9.55
N LEU A 255 -28.30 -11.51 10.48
CA LEU A 255 -28.82 -12.16 11.68
C LEU A 255 -30.08 -12.96 11.34
#